data_AF-A0A926HCD2-F1
#
_entry.id   AF-A0A926HCD2-F1
#
_cell.length_a   1.000
_cell.length_b   1.000
_cell.length_c   1.000
_cell.angle_alpha   90.00
_cell.angle_beta   90.00
_cell.angle_gamma   90.00
#
_symmetry.space_group_name_H-M   'P 1'
#
loop_
_entity.id
_entity.type
_entity.pdbx_description
1 polymer ?
#
loop_
_entity_poly.entity_id
_entity_poly.type
_entity_poly.pdbx_seq_one_letter_code
_entity_poly.pdbx_strand_id
1 'polypeptide(L)'
;MTQPRRPNPALAAARTVARRVIGEHFPEFKGVEPEVSLRTTHTPSSADMLRLGVRVPLAAVNSKEYTFTFARVLQTPDGHAAPIVARVTVDAKRRLIKAIRSK
;
A
#
# COMPACT_ATOMS: atom_id res chain seq x y z
N MET A 1 -26.70 16.14 0.84
CA MET A 1 -26.08 16.22 2.18
C MET A 1 -24.76 15.45 2.14
N THR A 2 -23.65 16.14 1.91
CA THR A 2 -22.33 15.52 1.74
C THR A 2 -21.69 15.38 3.11
N GLN A 3 -21.73 14.18 3.69
CA GLN A 3 -21.11 13.89 4.98
C GLN A 3 -19.60 14.17 4.91
N PRO A 4 -19.01 15.04 5.74
CA PRO A 4 -17.58 15.29 5.71
C PRO A 4 -16.87 13.99 6.09
N ARG A 5 -16.12 13.41 5.15
CA ARG A 5 -15.28 12.23 5.39
C ARG A 5 -14.34 12.56 6.54
N ARG A 6 -14.62 12.05 7.74
CA ARG A 6 -13.72 12.20 8.88
C ARG A 6 -12.33 11.72 8.45
N PRO A 7 -11.27 12.50 8.69
CA PRO A 7 -9.92 12.06 8.37
C PRO A 7 -9.62 10.77 9.13
N ASN A 8 -9.29 9.70 8.41
CA ASN A 8 -8.94 8.43 9.03
C ASN A 8 -7.48 8.51 9.54
N PRO A 9 -7.26 8.59 10.87
CA PRO A 9 -5.92 8.81 11.42
C PRO A 9 -4.98 7.64 11.13
N ALA A 10 -5.51 6.41 11.00
CA ALA A 10 -4.71 5.25 10.63
C ALA A 10 -4.19 5.33 9.20
N LEU A 11 -5.01 5.81 8.26
CA LEU A 11 -4.60 6.04 6.88
C LEU A 11 -3.52 7.14 6.79
N ALA A 12 -3.71 8.24 7.53
CA ALA A 12 -2.73 9.32 7.57
C ALA A 12 -1.37 8.83 8.10
N ALA A 13 -1.37 8.04 9.17
CA ALA A 13 -0.15 7.45 9.71
C ALA A 13 0.51 6.44 8.74
N ALA A 14 -0.28 5.58 8.11
CA ALA A 14 0.22 4.63 7.11
C ALA A 14 0.83 5.35 5.88
N ARG A 15 0.24 6.48 5.47
CA ARG A 15 0.75 7.31 4.38
C ARG A 15 2.10 7.94 4.72
N THR A 16 2.31 8.38 5.95
CA THR A 16 3.60 8.89 6.42
C THR A 16 4.68 7.81 6.34
N VAL A 17 4.37 6.59 6.77
CA VAL A 17 5.29 5.45 6.64
C VAL A 17 5.61 5.17 5.17
N ALA A 18 4.60 5.12 4.31
CA ALA A 18 4.80 4.85 2.90
C ALA A 18 5.69 5.90 2.21
N ARG A 19 5.49 7.18 2.52
CA ARG A 19 6.32 8.28 2.00
C ARG A 19 7.77 8.19 2.48
N ARG A 20 7.98 7.82 3.75
CA ARG A 20 9.33 7.60 4.29
C ARG A 20 10.04 6.46 3.56
N VAL A 21 9.38 5.31 3.46
CA VAL A 21 9.91 4.12 2.77
C VAL A 21 10.24 4.43 1.31
N ILE A 22 9.38 5.17 0.61
CA ILE A 22 9.66 5.61 -0.76
C ILE A 22 10.87 6.54 -0.82
N GLY A 23 10.96 7.53 0.07
CA GLY A 23 12.10 8.44 0.09
C GLY A 23 13.43 7.74 0.37
N GLU A 24 13.41 6.68 1.17
CA GLU A 24 14.59 5.89 1.55
C GLU A 24 14.99 4.88 0.47
N HIS A 25 14.03 4.18 -0.14
CA HIS A 25 14.30 3.06 -1.06
C HIS A 25 14.14 3.38 -2.55
N PHE A 26 13.32 4.39 -2.90
CA PHE A 26 13.01 4.76 -4.28
C PHE A 26 12.96 6.30 -4.41
N PRO A 27 14.10 6.99 -4.26
CA PRO A 27 14.17 8.45 -4.21
C PRO A 27 13.62 9.13 -5.47
N GLU A 28 13.55 8.44 -6.61
CA GLU A 28 12.95 8.92 -7.85
C GLU A 28 11.45 9.24 -7.74
N PHE A 29 10.76 8.68 -6.73
CA PHE A 29 9.37 8.97 -6.39
C PHE A 29 9.22 9.98 -5.25
N LYS A 30 10.30 10.59 -4.76
CA LYS A 30 10.23 11.60 -3.69
C LYS A 30 9.37 12.79 -4.14
N GLY A 31 8.38 13.14 -3.33
CA GLY A 31 7.42 14.21 -3.65
C GLY A 31 6.26 13.79 -4.56
N VAL A 32 6.24 12.56 -5.07
CA VAL A 32 5.10 12.02 -5.81
C VAL A 32 3.95 11.74 -4.85
N GLU A 33 2.75 12.17 -5.23
CA GLU A 33 1.54 11.89 -4.48
C GLU A 33 1.06 10.46 -4.76
N PRO A 34 0.89 9.61 -3.73
CA PRO A 34 0.44 8.25 -3.95
C PRO A 34 -1.07 8.19 -4.13
N GLU A 35 -1.49 7.32 -5.04
CA GLU A 35 -2.85 6.80 -5.04
C GLU A 35 -3.00 5.77 -3.91
N VAL A 36 -4.12 5.83 -3.18
CA VAL A 36 -4.39 4.96 -2.04
C VAL A 36 -5.47 3.96 -2.40
N SER A 37 -5.15 2.69 -2.29
CA SER A 37 -6.14 1.60 -2.35
C SER A 37 -6.20 0.91 -0.99
N LEU A 38 -7.39 0.93 -0.38
CA LEU A 38 -7.65 0.11 0.79
C LEU A 38 -7.83 -1.33 0.33
N ARG A 39 -7.00 -2.24 0.82
CA ARG A 39 -7.25 -3.66 0.60
C ARG A 39 -8.24 -4.11 1.67
N THR A 40 -9.51 -4.21 1.31
CA THR A 40 -10.42 -5.10 2.01
C THR A 40 -9.98 -6.51 1.67
N THR A 41 -9.23 -7.12 2.57
CA THR A 41 -8.88 -8.52 2.49
C THR A 41 -10.19 -9.30 2.37
N HIS A 42 -10.45 -9.91 1.21
CA HIS A 42 -11.39 -11.03 1.13
C HIS A 42 -10.72 -12.19 1.86
N THR A 43 -10.65 -12.08 3.19
CA THR A 43 -10.09 -13.14 4.00
C THR A 43 -11.15 -14.24 4.04
N PRO A 44 -10.82 -15.46 3.57
CA PRO A 44 -11.74 -16.58 3.67
C PRO A 44 -12.16 -16.73 5.14
N SER A 45 -13.43 -17.07 5.34
CA SER A 45 -13.96 -17.19 6.70
C SER A 45 -13.15 -18.22 7.49
N SER A 46 -13.14 -18.12 8.82
CA SER A 46 -12.47 -19.13 9.64
C SER A 46 -12.98 -20.56 9.35
N ALA A 47 -14.24 -20.69 8.92
CA ALA A 47 -14.82 -21.95 8.49
C ALA A 47 -14.21 -22.47 7.17
N ASP A 48 -13.96 -21.58 6.20
CA ASP A 48 -13.29 -21.94 4.94
C ASP A 48 -11.82 -22.30 5.16
N MET A 49 -11.14 -21.61 6.07
CA MET A 49 -9.76 -21.94 6.46
C MET A 49 -9.65 -23.30 7.16
N LEU A 50 -10.60 -23.62 8.04
CA LEU A 50 -10.69 -24.94 8.71
C LEU A 50 -10.95 -26.06 7.70
N ARG A 51 -11.85 -25.84 6.72
CA ARG A 51 -12.12 -26.80 5.65
C ARG A 51 -10.92 -27.08 4.76
N LEU A 52 -10.05 -26.08 4.56
CA LEU A 52 -8.83 -26.21 3.78
C LEU A 52 -7.63 -26.74 4.59
N GLY A 53 -7.81 -27.06 5.88
CA GLY A 53 -6.75 -27.58 6.75
C GLY A 53 -5.64 -26.56 7.08
N VAL A 54 -5.84 -25.29 6.76
CA VAL A 54 -4.83 -24.25 6.94
C VAL A 54 -4.98 -23.59 8.32
N ARG A 55 -4.04 -23.86 9.23
CA ARG A 55 -3.93 -23.16 10.51
C ARG A 55 -3.21 -21.81 10.31
N VAL A 56 -3.92 -20.80 9.83
CA VAL A 56 -3.39 -19.42 9.81
C VAL A 56 -3.66 -18.76 11.17
N PRO A 57 -2.70 -18.05 11.77
CA PRO A 57 -2.97 -17.26 12.98
C PRO A 57 -4.10 -16.26 12.71
N LEU A 58 -5.14 -16.26 13.54
CA LEU A 58 -6.31 -15.35 13.46
C LEU A 58 -5.93 -13.85 13.36
N ALA A 59 -4.73 -13.48 13.85
CA ALA A 59 -4.19 -12.13 13.72
C ALA A 59 -3.96 -11.67 12.26
N ALA A 60 -3.75 -12.59 11.33
CA ALA A 60 -3.62 -12.29 9.90
C ALA A 60 -4.97 -11.97 9.24
N VAL A 61 -6.09 -12.36 9.87
CA VAL A 61 -7.39 -12.40 9.19
C VAL A 61 -8.08 -11.03 9.14
N ASN A 62 -7.76 -10.13 10.08
CA ASN A 62 -8.45 -8.85 10.26
C ASN A 62 -7.54 -7.60 10.18
N SER A 63 -6.32 -7.75 9.68
CA SER A 63 -5.40 -6.61 9.55
C SER A 63 -5.78 -5.79 8.31
N LYS A 64 -6.26 -4.56 8.51
CA LYS A 64 -6.48 -3.62 7.40
C LYS A 64 -5.13 -3.30 6.76
N GLU A 65 -4.99 -3.54 5.47
CA GLU A 65 -3.80 -3.21 4.70
C GLU A 65 -4.08 -2.00 3.80
N TYR A 66 -3.13 -1.07 3.77
CA TYR A 66 -3.14 0.10 2.91
C TYR A 66 -2.07 -0.07 1.85
N THR A 67 -2.46 -0.06 0.58
CA THR A 67 -1.51 -0.03 -0.53
C THR A 67 -1.44 1.38 -1.10
N PHE A 68 -0.23 1.92 -1.16
CA PHE A 68 0.11 3.22 -1.72
C PHE A 68 0.86 3.02 -3.04
N THR A 69 0.29 3.52 -4.14
CA THR A 69 0.87 3.41 -5.47
C THR A 69 1.41 4.76 -5.90
N PHE A 70 2.71 4.83 -6.16
CA PHE A 70 3.43 5.99 -6.65
C PHE A 70 3.72 5.77 -8.13
N ALA A 71 3.13 6.59 -9.00
CA ALA A 71 3.36 6.51 -10.43
C ALA A 71 4.07 7.77 -10.92
N ARG A 72 5.08 7.59 -11.77
CA ARG A 72 5.81 8.69 -12.41
C ARG A 72 6.24 8.28 -13.80
N VAL A 73 6.38 9.25 -14.70
CA VAL A 73 7.04 9.05 -15.99
C VAL A 73 8.48 9.54 -15.86
N LEU A 74 9.45 8.67 -16.18
CA LEU A 74 10.86 9.02 -16.28
C LEU A 74 11.17 9.37 -17.73
N GLN A 75 11.72 10.57 -17.96
CA GLN A 75 12.28 10.93 -19.25
C GLN A 75 13.74 10.48 -19.32
N THR A 76 14.10 9.75 -20.37
CA THR A 76 15.49 9.40 -20.64
C THR A 76 16.17 10.52 -21.45
N PRO A 77 17.51 10.63 -21.39
CA PRO A 77 18.25 11.61 -22.18
C PRO A 77 17.98 11.50 -23.70
N ASP A 78 17.64 10.29 -24.17
CA ASP A 78 17.32 10.00 -25.57
C ASP A 78 15.91 10.46 -25.99
N GLY A 79 15.17 11.14 -25.10
CA GLY A 79 13.82 11.65 -25.36
C GLY A 79 12.71 10.63 -25.20
N HIS A 80 13.00 9.42 -24.71
CA HIS A 80 11.98 8.42 -24.42
C HIS A 80 11.32 8.65 -23.06
N ALA A 81 10.03 8.32 -22.97
CA ALA A 81 9.25 8.37 -21.74
C ALA A 81 8.95 6.94 -21.27
N ALA A 82 9.41 6.58 -20.07
CA ALA A 82 9.15 5.28 -19.45
C ALA A 82 8.28 5.46 -18.19
N PRO A 83 7.06 4.89 -18.14
CA PRO A 83 6.28 4.88 -16.91
C PRO A 83 6.97 3.97 -15.89
N ILE A 84 7.08 4.45 -14.66
CA ILE A 84 7.58 3.67 -13.53
C ILE A 84 6.57 3.73 -12.40
N VAL A 85 6.43 2.63 -11.68
CA VAL A 85 5.47 2.51 -10.58
C VAL A 85 6.15 1.90 -9.37
N ALA A 86 5.99 2.51 -8.20
CA ALA A 86 6.33 1.90 -6.93
C ALA A 86 5.07 1.65 -6.11
N ARG A 87 4.99 0.51 -5.43
CA ARG A 87 3.89 0.15 -4.54
C ARG A 87 4.42 -0.15 -3.15
N VAL A 88 3.82 0.46 -2.15
CA VAL A 88 4.12 0.22 -0.74
C VAL A 88 2.86 -0.22 -0.02
N THR A 89 2.91 -1.39 0.62
CA THR A 89 1.83 -1.93 1.43
C THR A 89 2.20 -1.80 2.91
N VAL A 90 1.34 -1.16 3.68
CA VAL A 90 1.49 -0.91 5.11
C VAL A 90 0.27 -1.46 5.84
N ASP A 91 0.47 -2.17 6.95
CA ASP A 91 -0.63 -2.63 7.79
C ASP A 91 -1.21 -1.51 8.68
N ALA A 92 -2.34 -1.79 9.33
CA ALA A 92 -2.95 -0.86 10.29
C ALA A 92 -2.06 -0.55 11.51
N LYS A 93 -1.05 -1.37 11.78
CA LYS A 93 -0.06 -1.19 12.85
C LYS A 93 1.16 -0.38 12.37
N ARG A 94 1.09 0.22 11.17
CA ARG A 94 2.13 1.07 10.58
C ARG A 94 3.41 0.30 10.22
N ARG A 95 3.31 -1.01 10.04
CA ARG A 95 4.44 -1.86 9.64
C ARG A 95 4.47 -2.00 8.14
N LEU A 96 5.66 -1.91 7.57
CA LEU A 96 5.87 -2.20 6.15
C LEU A 96 5.65 -3.70 5.92
N ILE A 97 4.70 -4.03 5.06
CA ILE A 97 4.44 -5.42 4.62
C ILE A 97 5.25 -5.70 3.35
N LYS A 98 5.22 -4.78 2.39
CA LYS A 98 5.90 -4.94 1.11
C LYS A 98 6.20 -3.60 0.46
N ALA A 99 7.34 -3.50 -0.21
CA ALA A 99 7.69 -2.40 -1.08
C ALA A 99 8.26 -2.96 -2.38
N ILE A 100 7.68 -2.58 -3.53
CA ILE A 100 8.12 -3.04 -4.85
C ILE A 100 8.13 -1.90 -5.85
N ARG A 101 8.99 -2.01 -6.85
CA ARG A 101 9.02 -1.14 -8.02
C ARG A 101 8.84 -1.98 -9.28
N SER A 102 8.00 -1.50 -10.20
CA SER A 102 7.85 -1.98 -11.57
C SER A 102 8.30 -0.93 -12.56
N LYS A 103 8.87 -1.40 -13.66
CA LYS A 103 9.03 -0.65 -14.91
C LYS A 103 7.86 -0.98 -15.83
#